data_AF-A0A970U111-F1
#
_entry.id   AF-A0A970U111-F1
#
_cell.length_a   1.000
_cell.length_b   1.000
_cell.length_c   1.000
_cell.angle_alpha   90.00
_cell.angle_beta   90.00
_cell.angle_gamma   90.00
#
_symmetry.space_group_name_H-M   'P 1'
#
loop_
_entity.id
_entity.type
_entity.pdbx_description
1 polymer ?
#
loop_
_entity_poly.entity_id
_entity_poly.type
_entity_poly.pdbx_seq_one_letter_code
_entity_poly.pdbx_strand_id
1 'polypeptide(L)' 'MQVIPTQFCFLVDGSTYVPADEEAAARNGFIMYELSATGEHVYTVHQGGLDKAELLAILAEMGMK' A
#
# COMPACT_ATOMS: atom_id res chain seq x y z
N MET A 1 16.11 16.62 -11.25
CA MET A 1 15.28 15.41 -11.12
C MET A 1 14.68 15.41 -9.73
N GLN A 2 13.35 15.33 -9.60
CA GLN A 2 12.70 15.13 -8.30
C GLN A 2 12.55 13.63 -8.09
N VAL A 3 13.13 13.11 -7.01
CA VAL A 3 13.03 11.69 -6.66
C VAL A 3 11.84 11.56 -5.72
N ILE A 4 10.77 10.91 -6.18
CA ILE A 4 9.60 10.62 -5.35
C ILE A 4 9.83 9.24 -4.71
N PRO A 5 9.79 9.13 -3.38
CA PRO A 5 9.88 7.84 -2.70
C PRO A 5 8.71 6.93 -3.09
N THR A 6 9.01 5.65 -3.29
CA THR A 6 8.02 4.61 -3.58
C THR A 6 8.17 3.49 -2.57
N GLN A 7 7.07 3.10 -1.93
CA GLN A 7 7.04 2.09 -0.88
C GLN A 7 6.11 0.93 -1.23
N PHE A 8 6.53 -0.28 -0.87
CA PHE A 8 5.75 -1.52 -0.99
C PHE A 8 5.64 -2.15 0.39
N CYS A 9 4.44 -2.61 0.74
CA CYS A 9 4.16 -3.23 2.03
C CYS A 9 3.80 -4.71 1.83
N PHE A 10 4.48 -5.59 2.58
CA PHE A 10 4.29 -7.04 2.53
C PHE A 10 4.00 -7.58 3.92
N LEU A 11 3.06 -8.53 3.99
CA LEU A 11 2.72 -9.27 5.19
C LEU A 11 3.81 -10.32 5.51
N VAL A 12 3.74 -10.89 6.71
CA VAL A 12 4.73 -11.86 7.22
C VAL A 12 4.83 -13.12 6.35
N ASP A 13 3.73 -13.51 5.70
CA ASP A 13 3.67 -14.65 4.79
C ASP A 13 4.15 -14.33 3.36
N GLY A 14 4.55 -13.07 3.10
CA GLY A 14 5.01 -12.60 1.80
C GLY A 14 3.90 -12.12 0.87
N SER A 15 2.63 -12.21 1.27
CA SER A 15 1.52 -11.61 0.52
C SER A 15 1.57 -10.08 0.58
N THR A 16 0.97 -9.42 -0.40
CA THR A 16 0.96 -7.95 -0.46
C THR A 16 -0.09 -7.38 0.48
N TYR A 17 0.21 -6.22 1.05
CA TYR A 17 -0.78 -5.46 1.81
C TYR A 17 -1.92 -5.03 0.88
N VAL A 18 -3.16 -5.26 1.32
CA VAL A 18 -4.37 -4.76 0.68
C VAL A 18 -5.07 -3.86 1.70
N PRO A 19 -5.26 -2.56 1.41
CA PRO A 19 -5.95 -1.66 2.32
C PRO A 19 -7.38 -2.12 2.61
N ALA A 20 -7.83 -1.94 3.86
CA ALA A 20 -9.21 -2.28 4.22
C ALA A 20 -10.25 -1.36 3.55
N ASP A 21 -9.89 -0.10 3.28
CA ASP A 21 -10.68 0.89 2.54
C ASP A 21 -9.87 1.39 1.34
N GLU A 22 -10.12 0.80 0.17
CA GLU A 22 -9.42 1.10 -1.07
C GLU A 22 -9.63 2.55 -1.54
N GLU A 23 -10.83 3.11 -1.34
CA GLU A 23 -11.12 4.50 -1.74
C GLU A 23 -10.34 5.50 -0.87
N ALA A 24 -10.30 5.26 0.45
CA ALA A 24 -9.50 6.07 1.34
C ALA A 24 -8.01 5.94 1.03
N ALA A 25 -7.53 4.74 0.75
CA ALA A 25 -6.14 4.51 0.36
C ALA A 25 -5.79 5.24 -0.95
N ALA A 26 -6.64 5.17 -1.97
CA ALA A 26 -6.43 5.89 -3.23
C ALA A 26 -6.34 7.41 -3.02
N ARG A 27 -7.16 7.98 -2.14
CA ARG A 27 -7.08 9.41 -1.75
C ARG A 27 -5.77 9.76 -1.05
N ASN A 28 -5.15 8.79 -0.38
CA ASN A 28 -3.89 8.94 0.35
C ASN A 28 -2.66 8.49 -0.47
N GLY A 29 -2.77 8.43 -1.81
CA GLY A 29 -1.61 8.19 -2.68
C GLY A 29 -1.21 6.71 -2.85
N PHE A 30 -2.10 5.79 -2.48
CA PHE A 30 -1.92 4.37 -2.80
C PHE A 30 -2.41 4.04 -4.21
N ILE A 31 -1.66 3.17 -4.89
CA ILE A 31 -1.96 2.63 -6.21
C ILE A 31 -2.00 1.11 -6.07
N MET A 32 -3.13 0.51 -6.42
CA MET A 32 -3.26 -0.95 -6.48
C MET A 32 -3.05 -1.42 -7.92
N TYR A 33 -2.12 -2.33 -8.11
CA TYR A 33 -1.85 -2.97 -9.38
C TYR A 33 -2.51 -4.35 -9.44
N GLU A 34 -3.16 -4.62 -10.55
CA GLU A 34 -3.81 -5.89 -10.86
C GLU A 34 -3.24 -6.49 -12.15
N LEU A 35 -3.28 -7.82 -12.26
CA LEU A 35 -3.03 -8.51 -13.51
C LEU A 35 -4.14 -8.21 -14.51
N SER A 36 -3.80 -7.59 -15.64
CA SER A 36 -4.79 -7.26 -16.68
C SER A 36 -5.55 -8.46 -17.24
N ALA A 37 -4.96 -9.67 -17.17
CA ALA A 37 -5.58 -10.90 -17.65
C ALA A 37 -6.62 -11.49 -16.70
N THR A 38 -6.48 -11.28 -15.38
CA THR A 38 -7.30 -11.97 -14.36
C THR A 38 -8.01 -11.02 -13.40
N GLY A 39 -7.59 -9.75 -13.32
CA GLY A 39 -8.03 -8.81 -12.28
C GLY A 39 -7.45 -9.13 -10.89
N GLU A 40 -6.49 -10.05 -10.81
CA GLU A 40 -5.89 -10.43 -9.52
C GLU A 40 -4.97 -9.32 -9.01
N HIS A 41 -5.18 -8.90 -7.76
CA HIS A 41 -4.33 -7.94 -7.07
C HIS A 41 -2.89 -8.48 -6.95
N VAL A 42 -1.91 -7.63 -7.30
CA VAL A 42 -0.49 -8.00 -7.32
C VAL A 42 0.33 -7.17 -6.35
N TYR A 43 0.11 -5.84 -6.32
CA TYR A 43 0.87 -4.94 -5.45
C TYR A 43 0.03 -3.74 -5.03
N THR A 44 0.18 -3.35 -3.77
CA THR A 44 -0.18 -2.02 -3.29
C THR A 44 1.08 -1.18 -3.16
N VAL A 45 1.08 -0.02 -3.80
CA VAL A 45 2.22 0.90 -3.85
C VAL A 45 1.82 2.24 -3.29
N HIS A 46 2.62 2.81 -2.40
CA HIS A 46 2.51 4.21 -2.01
C HIS A 46 3.58 5.03 -2.75
N GLN A 47 3.19 6.16 -3.34
CA GLN A 47 4.13 7.11 -3.93
C GLN A 47 4.04 8.46 -3.22
N GLY A 48 5.12 8.86 -2.58
CA GLY A 48 5.19 10.10 -1.82
C GLY A 48 5.90 9.95 -0.48
N GLY A 49 5.96 11.06 0.25
CA GLY A 49 6.34 11.03 1.65
C GLY A 49 5.25 10.33 2.44
N LEU A 50 5.63 9.36 3.27
CA LEU A 50 4.73 8.69 4.19
C LEU A 50 5.01 9.24 5.58
N ASP A 51 4.01 9.86 6.21
CA ASP A 51 4.17 10.36 7.56
C ASP A 51 4.06 9.24 8.60
N LYS A 52 4.38 9.58 9.86
CA LYS A 52 4.36 8.60 10.95
C LYS A 52 2.96 8.03 11.19
N ALA A 53 1.92 8.85 11.11
CA ALA A 53 0.55 8.43 11.39
C ALA A 53 0.06 7.47 10.30
N GLU A 54 0.35 7.78 9.04
CA GLU A 54 0.04 6.92 7.90
C GLU A 54 0.79 5.59 7.99
N LEU A 55 2.10 5.62 8.28
CA LEU A 55 2.86 4.39 8.47
C LEU A 55 2.29 3.53 9.60
N LEU A 56 1.98 4.13 10.76
CA LEU A 56 1.40 3.38 11.89
C LEU A 56 0.02 2.81 11.57
N ALA A 57 -0.80 3.51 10.79
CA ALA A 57 -2.10 3.00 10.35
C ALA A 57 -1.95 1.76 9.46
N ILE A 58 -1.03 1.80 8.48
CA ILE A 58 -0.72 0.64 7.63
C ILE A 58 -0.26 -0.54 8.48
N LEU A 59 0.68 -0.33 9.40
CA LEU A 59 1.20 -1.39 10.25
C LEU A 59 0.12 -1.99 11.16
N ALA A 60 -0.81 -1.17 11.65
CA ALA A 60 -1.95 -1.63 12.44
C ALA A 60 -2.91 -2.50 11.60
N GLU A 61 -3.21 -2.11 10.36
CA GLU A 61 -4.00 -2.94 9.43
C GLU A 61 -3.30 -4.26 9.08
N MET A 62 -1.97 -4.25 9.00
CA MET A 62 -1.15 -5.45 8.84
C MET A 62 -1.09 -6.34 10.11
N GLY A 63 -1.78 -5.95 11.18
CA GLY A 63 -1.90 -6.73 12.41
C GLY A 63 -0.77 -6.50 13.43
N MET A 64 0.10 -5.51 13.20
CA MET A 64 1.11 -5.11 14.19
C MET A 64 0.45 -4.30 15.31
N LYS A 65 0.84 -4.58 16.56
CA LYS A 65 0.32 -3.93 17.77
C LYS A 65 1.43 -3.20 18.51
#